data_AF-A0A938SBK1-F1
#
_entry.id   AF-A0A938SBK1-F1
#
_cell.length_a   1.000
_cell.length_b   1.000
_cell.length_c   1.000
_cell.angle_alpha   90.00
_cell.angle_beta   90.00
_cell.angle_gamma   90.00
#
_symmetry.space_group_name_H-M   'P 1'
#
loop_
_entity.id
_entity.type
_entity.pdbx_description
1 polymer ?
#
loop_
_entity_poly.entity_id
_entity_poly.type
_entity_poly.pdbx_seq_one_letter_code
_entity_poly.pdbx_strand_id
1 'polypeptide(L)' 'MTRAVERIVDEVKRLDRPELEELLGWLADRELSEMDAWDREIERDSQPGGRLSGVLRRVRKDIAEGRTKPLDEILDNS' A
#
# COMPACT_ATOMS: atom_id res chain seq x y z
N MET A 1 4.44 9.50 21.05
CA MET A 1 4.67 10.18 19.76
C MET A 1 6.04 10.83 19.78
N THR A 2 6.63 11.13 18.63
CA THR A 2 7.84 11.97 18.61
C THR A 2 7.43 13.43 18.78
N ARG A 3 8.34 14.29 19.30
CA ARG A 3 8.06 15.74 19.43
C ARG A 3 7.64 16.38 18.11
N ALA A 4 8.18 15.88 17.00
CA ALA A 4 7.83 16.37 15.67
C ALA A 4 6.35 16.12 15.34
N VAL A 5 5.85 14.91 15.62
CA VAL A 5 4.46 14.53 15.37
C VAL A 5 3.50 15.28 16.30
N GLU A 6 3.88 15.49 17.56
CA GLU A 6 3.08 16.28 18.54
C GLU A 6 2.80 17.70 18.04
N ARG A 7 3.84 18.40 17.56
CA ARG A 7 3.65 19.74 16.99
C ARG A 7 2.72 19.75 15.78
N ILE A 8 2.86 18.78 14.88
CA ILE A 8 2.00 18.70 13.69
C ILE A 8 0.54 18.52 14.10
N VAL A 9 0.27 17.63 15.05
CA VAL A 9 -1.09 17.41 15.57
C VAL A 9 -1.67 18.69 16.18
N ASP A 10 -0.87 19.47 16.90
CA ASP A 10 -1.33 20.73 17.48
C ASP A 10 -1.65 21.79 16.43
N GLU A 11 -0.88 21.87 15.32
CA GLU A 11 -1.21 22.76 14.21
C GLU A 11 -2.45 22.30 13.45
N VAL A 12 -2.59 20.99 13.19
CA VAL A 12 -3.78 20.43 12.50
C VAL A 12 -5.06 20.73 13.29
N LYS A 13 -5.01 20.69 14.62
CA LYS A 13 -6.16 21.03 15.48
C LYS A 13 -6.59 22.49 15.40
N ARG A 14 -5.71 23.39 14.93
CA ARG A 14 -6.00 24.82 14.81
C ARG A 14 -6.59 25.21 13.45
N LEU A 15 -6.51 24.33 12.46
CA LEU A 15 -7.03 24.58 11.13
C LEU A 15 -8.55 24.77 11.17
N ASP A 16 -9.02 25.70 10.36
CA ASP A 16 -10.44 25.78 10.07
C ASP A 16 -10.87 24.68 9.09
N ARG A 17 -12.17 24.65 8.77
CA ARG A 17 -12.73 23.57 7.96
C ARG A 17 -12.17 23.55 6.52
N PRO A 18 -12.12 24.68 5.78
CA PRO A 18 -11.45 24.74 4.48
C PRO A 18 -9.98 24.31 4.51
N GLU A 19 -9.20 24.79 5.47
CA GLU A 19 -7.78 24.46 5.58
C GLU A 19 -7.55 22.98 5.90
N LEU A 20 -8.41 22.38 6.74
CA LEU A 20 -8.37 20.95 7.02
C LEU A 20 -8.69 20.12 5.77
N GLU A 21 -9.68 20.54 4.99
CA GLU A 21 -10.05 19.86 3.74
C GLU A 21 -8.91 19.92 2.71
N GLU A 22 -8.22 21.06 2.59
CA GLU A 22 -7.03 21.19 1.75
C GLU A 22 -5.90 20.25 2.20
N LEU A 23 -5.61 20.22 3.51
CA LEU A 23 -4.58 19.32 4.06
C LEU A 23 -4.91 17.84 3.80
N LEU A 24 -6.17 17.44 3.96
CA LEU A 24 -6.61 16.07 3.72
C LEU A 24 -6.50 15.70 2.24
N GLY A 25 -6.84 16.62 1.33
CA GLY A 25 -6.64 16.42 -0.11
C GLY A 25 -5.16 16.19 -0.45
N TRP A 26 -4.28 17.06 0.06
CA TRP A 26 -2.84 16.91 -0.15
C TRP A 26 -2.29 15.60 0.44
N LEU A 27 -2.75 15.17 1.61
CA LEU A 27 -2.33 13.89 2.21
C LEU A 27 -2.74 12.69 1.33
N ALA A 28 -3.95 12.71 0.77
CA ALA A 28 -4.41 11.67 -0.15
C ALA A 28 -3.54 11.63 -1.42
N ASP A 29 -3.26 12.79 -2.03
CA ASP A 29 -2.39 12.88 -3.22
C ASP A 29 -0.97 12.40 -2.92
N ARG A 30 -0.46 12.74 -1.72
CA ARG A 30 0.84 12.27 -1.25
C ARG A 30 0.86 10.75 -1.13
N GLU A 31 -0.15 10.14 -0.51
CA GLU A 31 -0.24 8.67 -0.41
C GLU A 31 -0.35 8.01 -1.79
N LEU A 32 -1.13 8.58 -2.72
CA LEU A 32 -1.21 8.11 -4.10
C LEU A 32 0.16 8.17 -4.80
N SER A 33 0.94 9.24 -4.61
CA SER A 33 2.30 9.33 -5.16
C SER A 33 3.27 8.29 -4.57
N GLU A 34 3.01 7.84 -3.35
CA GLU A 34 3.78 6.76 -2.71
C GLU A 34 3.33 5.38 -3.20
N MET A 35 2.09 5.22 -3.70
CA MET A 35 1.68 3.98 -4.39
C MET A 35 2.58 3.70 -5.60
N ASP A 36 2.95 4.73 -6.37
CA ASP A 36 3.91 4.57 -7.47
C ASP A 36 5.30 4.12 -6.98
N ALA A 37 5.68 4.47 -5.75
CA ALA A 37 6.91 3.99 -5.15
C ALA A 37 6.81 2.53 -4.70
N TRP A 38 5.64 2.14 -4.18
CA TRP A 38 5.33 0.75 -3.83
C TRP A 38 5.29 -0.15 -5.06
N ASP A 39 4.67 0.29 -6.15
CA ASP A 39 4.65 -0.47 -7.41
C ASP A 39 6.06 -0.70 -7.94
N ARG A 40 6.93 0.33 -7.92
CA ARG A 40 8.34 0.20 -8.29
C ARG A 40 9.11 -0.74 -7.36
N GLU A 41 8.81 -0.73 -6.07
CA GLU A 41 9.42 -1.64 -5.10
C GLU A 41 8.97 -3.09 -5.33
N ILE A 42 7.68 -3.32 -5.56
CA ILE A 42 7.12 -4.63 -5.90
C ILE A 42 7.70 -5.15 -7.21
N GLU A 43 7.78 -4.32 -8.24
CA GLU A 43 8.38 -4.70 -9.53
C GLU A 43 9.83 -5.15 -9.36
N ARG A 44 10.64 -4.33 -8.67
CA ARG A 44 12.05 -4.63 -8.39
C ARG A 44 12.19 -5.92 -7.57
N ASP A 45 11.39 -6.07 -6.52
CA ASP A 45 11.51 -7.19 -5.61
C ASP A 45 10.94 -8.50 -6.21
N SER A 46 10.07 -8.39 -7.22
CA SER A 46 9.53 -9.52 -8.00
C SER A 46 10.46 -10.06 -9.09
N GLN A 47 11.54 -9.34 -9.42
CA GLN A 47 12.53 -9.79 -10.40
C GLN A 47 13.20 -11.11 -9.99
N PRO A 48 13.75 -11.89 -10.94
CA PRO A 48 14.50 -13.11 -10.63
C PRO A 48 15.64 -12.83 -9.64
N GLY A 49 15.66 -13.53 -8.50
CA GLY A 49 16.64 -13.32 -7.44
C GLY A 49 16.31 -12.16 -6.48
N GLY A 50 15.24 -11.41 -6.76
CA GLY A 50 14.70 -10.36 -5.89
C GLY A 50 14.09 -10.92 -4.60
N ARG A 51 13.75 -10.02 -3.67
CA ARG A 51 13.29 -10.38 -2.32
C ARG A 51 12.04 -11.27 -2.31
N LEU A 52 11.17 -11.14 -3.31
CA LEU A 52 9.95 -11.93 -3.42
C LEU A 52 10.17 -13.31 -4.08
N SER A 53 11.38 -13.62 -4.54
CA SER A 53 11.68 -14.89 -5.25
C SER A 53 11.23 -16.12 -4.48
N GLY A 54 11.42 -16.15 -3.16
CA GLY A 54 11.00 -17.27 -2.31
C GLY A 54 9.49 -17.44 -2.24
N VAL A 55 8.75 -16.33 -2.16
CA VAL A 55 7.28 -16.30 -2.14
C VAL A 55 6.73 -16.70 -3.52
N LEU A 56 7.25 -16.10 -4.59
CA LEU A 56 6.84 -16.39 -5.97
C LEU A 56 7.08 -17.85 -6.35
N ARG A 57 8.20 -18.45 -5.91
CA ARG A 57 8.46 -19.87 -6.11
C ARG A 57 7.43 -20.76 -5.40
N ARG A 58 7.03 -20.40 -4.18
CA ARG A 58 6.01 -21.13 -3.43
C ARG A 58 4.65 -21.05 -4.11
N VAL A 59 4.22 -19.84 -4.49
CA VAL A 59 2.95 -19.61 -5.19
C VAL A 59 2.87 -20.40 -6.50
N ARG A 60 3.93 -20.37 -7.32
CA ARG A 60 3.97 -21.16 -8.57
C ARG A 60 3.86 -22.68 -8.31
N LYS A 61 4.50 -23.17 -7.24
CA LYS A 61 4.37 -24.57 -6.82
C LYS A 61 2.94 -24.89 -6.37
N ASP A 62 2.32 -24.02 -5.57
CA ASP A 62 0.94 -24.21 -5.11
C ASP A 62 -0.04 -24.27 -6.29
N ILE A 63 0.14 -23.41 -7.30
CA ILE A 63 -0.65 -23.44 -8.53
C ILE A 63 -0.45 -24.76 -9.28
N ALA A 64 0.81 -25.18 -9.49
CA ALA A 64 1.13 -26.42 -10.20
C ALA A 64 0.59 -27.67 -9.49
N GLU A 65 0.49 -27.64 -8.16
CA GLU A 65 -0.02 -28.74 -7.34
C GLU A 65 -1.53 -28.63 -7.04
N GLY A 66 -2.24 -27.70 -7.68
CA GLY A 66 -3.70 -27.55 -7.55
C GLY A 66 -4.16 -27.11 -6.16
N ARG A 67 -3.30 -26.45 -5.38
CA ARG A 67 -3.62 -25.94 -4.03
C ARG A 67 -4.26 -24.54 -4.04
N THR A 68 -4.52 -23.99 -5.21
CA THR A 68 -5.14 -22.68 -5.39
C THR A 68 -6.53 -22.84 -5.98
N LYS A 69 -7.41 -21.89 -5.69
CA LYS A 69 -8.73 -21.76 -6.31
C LYS A 69 -8.92 -20.33 -6.85
N PRO A 70 -9.72 -20.15 -7.90
CA PRO A 70 -10.09 -18.82 -8.39
C PRO A 70 -10.64 -17.93 -7.27
N LEU A 71 -10.33 -16.63 -7.33
CA LEU A 71 -10.68 -15.69 -6.25
C LEU A 71 -12.20 -15.38 -6.24
N ASP A 72 -12.82 -15.37 -7.41
CA ASP A 72 -14.26 -15.23 -7.64
C ASP A 72 -15.10 -16.36 -7.04
N GLU A 73 -14.51 -17.54 -6.82
CA GLU A 73 -15.16 -18.61 -6.05
C GLU A 73 -15.22 -18.31 -4.54
N ILE A 74 -14.52 -17.28 -4.07
CA ILE A 74 -14.39 -16.93 -2.64
C ILE A 74 -14.95 -15.55 -2.33
N LEU A 75 -14.74 -14.59 -3.22
CA LEU A 75 -15.22 -13.23 -3.09
C LEU A 75 -16.23 -12.98 -4.20
N ASP A 76 -17.49 -12.79 -3.82
CA ASP A 76 -18.50 -12.25 -4.72
C ASP A 76 -18.22 -10.76 -4.92
N ASN A 77 -17.56 -10.44 -6.04
CA ASN A 77 -17.13 -9.09 -6.42
C ASN A 77 -18.18 -8.41 -7.33
N SER A 78 -19.46 -8.78 -7.21
CA SER A 78 -20.56 -8.16 -7.95
C SER A 78 -21.04 -6.83 -7.36
#